data_AF-A0A2M8F4B9-F1
#
_entry.id   AF-A0A2M8F4B9-F1
#
_cell.length_a   1.000
_cell.length_b   1.000
_cell.length_c   1.000
_cell.angle_alpha   90.00
_cell.angle_beta   90.00
_cell.angle_gamma   90.00
#
_symmetry.space_group_name_H-M   'P 1'
#
loop_
_entity.id
_entity.type
_entity.pdbx_description
1 polymer ?
#
loop_
_entity_poly.entity_id
_entity_poly.type
_entity_poly.pdbx_seq_one_letter_code
_entity_poly.pdbx_strand_id
1 'polypeptide(L)'
;MKKVFIIATVILFFLFIVIFIVTRTKKSAISNQQLTITSTTVPLEQKPINNLKSSSPIETDDFKLEYLPETDKFQVELKTDQGYDQFTSWAYENQTPELIENSDLVEFSEPGQGLSITPTPSFNPLIEFLNIFLNFGQGVVLENPSSTNELPNQLPNPSSSLNPPSSSLAYYAQCNGYSNISLPSGCNFCQAGCGPATVAMIASLYLGTAYDPQTIVNLYQSKGYLLGCGGSGYQDAKALFEFLGLKTTDYLIYSYGKADEVAPDFKKYTDSGWTLFVLASFKQSGGGHYFWVTEVDEEGNIWAYDPYYGRYSDPPLNENMRYPFPLYRVAIGVKK
;
A
#
# COMPACT_ATOMS: atom_id res chain seq x y z
N MET A 1 -20.05 39.42 36.77
CA MET A 1 -19.18 38.51 35.98
C MET A 1 -19.90 37.86 34.80
N LYS A 2 -21.07 37.21 34.96
CA LYS A 2 -21.79 36.55 33.84
C LYS A 2 -22.10 37.44 32.62
N LYS A 3 -22.45 38.73 32.83
CA LYS A 3 -22.75 39.67 31.74
C LYS A 3 -21.53 40.02 30.87
N VAL A 4 -20.33 40.07 31.46
CA VAL A 4 -19.09 40.36 30.74
C VAL A 4 -18.70 39.18 29.86
N PHE A 5 -18.91 37.96 30.34
CA PHE A 5 -18.62 36.74 29.60
C PHE A 5 -19.50 36.62 28.34
N ILE A 6 -20.81 36.90 28.47
CA ILE A 6 -21.74 36.85 27.33
C ILE A 6 -21.35 37.87 26.25
N ILE A 7 -20.96 39.09 26.64
CA ILE A 7 -20.55 40.12 25.67
C ILE A 7 -19.26 39.69 24.95
N ALA A 8 -18.28 39.13 25.65
CA ALA A 8 -17.04 38.65 25.05
C ALA A 8 -17.29 37.50 24.06
N THR A 9 -18.18 36.56 24.38
CA THR A 9 -18.51 35.44 23.47
C THR A 9 -19.21 35.91 22.20
N VAL A 10 -20.10 36.90 22.28
CA VAL A 10 -20.80 37.47 21.11
C VAL A 10 -19.82 38.20 20.18
N ILE A 11 -18.87 38.96 20.76
CA ILE A 11 -17.83 39.65 19.97
C ILE A 11 -16.92 38.64 19.25
N LEU A 12 -16.49 37.58 19.94
CA LEU A 12 -15.64 36.55 19.36
C LEU A 12 -16.36 35.82 18.21
N PHE A 13 -17.63 35.50 18.38
CA PHE A 13 -18.43 34.86 17.33
C PHE A 13 -18.58 35.74 16.08
N PHE A 14 -18.78 37.05 16.25
CA PHE A 14 -18.82 37.99 15.14
C PHE A 14 -17.49 38.09 14.39
N LEU A 15 -16.36 38.07 15.10
CA LEU A 15 -15.02 38.06 14.49
C LEU A 15 -14.81 36.81 13.63
N PHE A 16 -15.24 35.63 14.08
CA PHE A 16 -15.16 34.40 13.29
C PHE A 16 -15.98 34.46 12.00
N ILE A 17 -17.19 35.05 12.05
CA ILE A 17 -18.03 35.22 10.85
C ILE A 17 -17.36 36.16 9.84
N VAL A 18 -16.78 37.27 10.30
CA VAL A 18 -16.09 38.22 9.41
C VAL A 18 -14.88 37.58 8.75
N ILE A 19 -14.06 36.85 9.52
CA ILE A 19 -12.90 36.12 8.98
C ILE A 19 -13.35 35.08 7.94
N PHE A 20 -14.42 34.33 8.21
CA PHE A 20 -14.96 33.32 7.30
C PHE A 20 -15.48 33.91 5.97
N ILE A 21 -16.08 35.12 6.01
CA ILE A 21 -16.53 35.82 4.80
C ILE A 21 -15.35 36.36 3.98
N VAL A 22 -14.31 36.89 4.65
CA VAL A 22 -13.12 37.41 3.97
C VAL A 22 -12.30 36.29 3.33
N THR A 23 -12.20 35.11 3.94
CA THR A 23 -11.48 33.96 3.35
C THR A 23 -12.21 33.36 2.17
N ARG A 24 -13.55 33.43 2.11
CA ARG A 24 -14.34 32.92 0.97
C ARG A 24 -14.41 33.84 -0.25
N THR A 25 -14.06 35.12 -0.13
CA THR A 25 -14.22 36.09 -1.24
C THR A 25 -12.97 36.26 -2.12
N LYS A 26 -11.84 35.60 -1.83
CA LYS A 26 -10.71 35.51 -2.77
C LYS A 26 -10.97 34.47 -3.87
N LYS A 27 -11.87 34.82 -4.80
CA LYS A 27 -11.91 34.22 -6.13
C LYS A 27 -10.82 34.87 -6.99
N SER A 28 -9.83 34.08 -7.40
CA SER A 28 -8.87 34.47 -8.42
C SER A 28 -9.59 34.83 -9.71
N ALA A 29 -9.34 36.04 -10.22
CA ALA A 29 -9.68 36.42 -11.57
C ALA A 29 -8.77 35.63 -12.53
N ILE A 30 -9.32 34.60 -13.18
CA ILE A 30 -8.65 33.90 -14.28
C ILE A 30 -8.87 34.75 -15.54
N SER A 31 -7.77 35.30 -16.05
CA SER A 31 -7.69 35.98 -17.32
C SER A 31 -7.92 34.98 -18.46
N ASN A 32 -8.95 35.22 -19.28
CA ASN A 32 -9.17 34.49 -20.52
C ASN A 32 -8.16 34.95 -21.57
N GLN A 33 -7.09 34.19 -21.77
CA GLN A 33 -6.35 34.20 -23.04
C GLN A 33 -6.53 32.86 -23.73
N GLN A 34 -7.19 32.92 -24.88
CA GLN A 34 -7.38 31.85 -25.83
C GLN A 34 -6.04 31.56 -26.50
N LEU A 35 -5.44 30.40 -26.19
CA LEU A 35 -4.22 29.91 -26.83
C LEU A 35 -4.58 28.81 -27.84
N THR A 36 -4.24 29.09 -29.09
CA THR A 36 -4.27 28.20 -30.23
C THR A 36 -3.41 26.96 -29.97
N ILE A 37 -4.03 25.78 -29.96
CA ILE A 37 -3.35 24.50 -29.75
C ILE A 37 -2.60 24.16 -31.04
N THR A 38 -1.28 24.35 -31.02
CA THR A 38 -0.38 23.70 -31.96
C THR A 38 0.26 22.54 -31.22
N SER A 39 0.14 21.33 -31.78
CA SER A 39 0.70 20.12 -31.20
C SER A 39 2.22 20.19 -31.27
N THR A 40 2.85 20.50 -30.14
CA THR A 40 4.29 20.33 -29.95
C THR A 40 4.45 19.31 -28.84
N THR A 41 4.90 18.11 -29.18
CA THR A 41 5.49 17.16 -28.25
C THR A 41 6.71 17.82 -27.62
N VAL A 42 6.51 18.44 -26.46
CA VAL A 42 7.59 18.93 -25.59
C VAL A 42 8.10 17.72 -24.80
N PRO A 43 9.40 17.40 -24.84
CA PRO A 43 9.99 16.39 -23.97
C PRO A 43 9.77 16.80 -22.51
N LEU A 44 9.36 15.83 -21.68
CA LEU A 44 9.31 16.00 -20.22
C LEU A 44 10.72 16.44 -19.77
N GLU A 45 10.86 17.70 -19.35
CA GLU A 45 12.13 18.23 -18.85
C GLU A 45 12.35 17.62 -17.47
N GLN A 46 12.99 16.45 -17.44
CA GLN A 46 13.47 15.81 -16.21
C GLN A 46 14.32 16.83 -15.46
N LYS A 47 13.92 17.19 -14.23
CA LYS A 47 14.82 17.87 -13.31
C LYS A 47 15.94 16.86 -13.00
N PRO A 48 17.16 17.01 -13.52
CA PRO A 48 18.11 15.91 -13.52
C PRO A 48 18.54 15.63 -12.09
N ILE A 49 18.55 14.35 -11.68
CA ILE A 49 19.11 13.81 -10.42
C ILE A 49 20.42 14.50 -10.03
N ASN A 50 21.21 14.92 -11.02
CA ASN A 50 22.44 15.68 -10.84
C ASN A 50 22.28 16.93 -9.95
N ASN A 51 21.11 17.59 -9.98
CA ASN A 51 20.82 18.73 -9.11
C ASN A 51 20.68 18.32 -7.63
N LEU A 52 20.16 17.11 -7.38
CA LEU A 52 20.02 16.55 -6.02
C LEU A 52 21.38 16.12 -5.45
N LYS A 53 22.34 15.72 -6.29
CA LYS A 53 23.72 15.40 -5.84
C LYS A 53 24.45 16.62 -5.24
N SER A 54 24.03 17.82 -5.62
CA SER A 54 24.60 19.09 -5.18
C SER A 54 23.74 19.86 -4.16
N SER A 55 22.58 19.32 -3.77
CA SER A 55 21.67 19.99 -2.84
C SER A 55 21.97 19.65 -1.38
N SER A 56 21.61 20.55 -0.47
CA SER A 56 21.55 20.23 0.97
C SER A 56 20.63 19.03 1.24
N PRO A 57 20.84 18.30 2.36
CA PRO A 57 19.93 17.24 2.76
C PRO A 57 18.48 17.71 2.78
N ILE A 58 17.60 16.89 2.21
CA ILE A 58 16.17 17.12 2.22
C ILE A 58 15.61 16.44 3.45
N GLU A 59 15.01 17.22 4.34
CA GLU A 59 14.56 16.72 5.63
C GLU A 59 13.08 17.04 5.82
N THR A 60 12.32 16.00 6.14
CA THR A 60 10.90 16.08 6.52
C THR A 60 10.72 15.47 7.91
N ASP A 61 9.48 15.48 8.41
CA ASP A 61 9.13 14.79 9.65
C ASP A 61 9.26 13.26 9.51
N ASP A 62 9.05 12.72 8.30
CA ASP A 62 8.95 11.28 8.05
C ASP A 62 10.23 10.64 7.46
N PHE A 63 11.06 11.42 6.77
CA PHE A 63 12.32 10.94 6.21
C PHE A 63 13.36 12.05 6.06
N LYS A 64 14.63 11.65 5.95
CA LYS A 64 15.74 12.51 5.53
C LYS A 64 16.44 11.87 4.33
N LEU A 65 16.59 12.62 3.24
CA LEU A 65 17.31 12.23 2.03
C LEU A 65 18.61 13.03 1.94
N GLU A 66 19.73 12.33 1.82
CA GLU A 66 21.06 12.92 1.71
C GLU A 66 21.84 12.22 0.59
N TYR A 67 22.65 12.96 -0.17
CA TYR A 67 23.55 12.36 -1.14
C TYR A 67 24.91 12.08 -0.50
N LEU A 68 25.41 10.86 -0.64
CA LEU A 68 26.71 10.41 -0.14
C LEU A 68 27.72 10.35 -1.29
N PRO A 69 28.66 11.31 -1.40
CA PRO A 69 29.63 11.34 -2.48
C PRO A 69 30.59 10.14 -2.47
N GLU A 70 30.80 9.51 -1.32
CA GLU A 70 31.72 8.37 -1.17
C GLU A 70 31.20 7.10 -1.83
N THR A 71 29.87 6.92 -1.87
CA THR A 71 29.22 5.75 -2.44
C THR A 71 28.51 6.05 -3.77
N ASP A 72 28.46 7.32 -4.17
CA ASP A 72 27.66 7.82 -5.31
C ASP A 72 26.17 7.45 -5.20
N LYS A 73 25.66 7.38 -3.96
CA LYS A 73 24.28 7.00 -3.64
C LYS A 73 23.58 8.06 -2.82
N PHE A 74 22.26 8.04 -2.86
CA PHE A 74 21.42 8.72 -1.91
C PHE A 74 21.13 7.82 -0.71
N GLN A 75 21.24 8.35 0.49
CA GLN A 75 20.78 7.72 1.72
C GLN A 75 19.43 8.30 2.11
N VAL A 76 18.45 7.43 2.35
CA VAL A 76 17.13 7.77 2.89
C VAL A 76 17.01 7.22 4.30
N GLU A 77 17.11 8.09 5.29
CA GLU A 77 16.81 7.77 6.68
C GLU A 77 15.29 7.86 6.90
N LEU A 78 14.65 6.74 7.21
CA LEU A 78 13.23 6.67 7.54
C LEU A 78 13.05 7.04 9.02
N LYS A 79 12.32 8.11 9.31
CA LYS A 79 12.10 8.60 10.69
C LYS A 79 10.83 8.05 11.34
N THR A 80 9.87 7.63 10.50
CA THR A 80 8.56 7.12 10.91
C THR A 80 8.19 5.89 10.10
N ASP A 81 7.18 5.15 10.55
CA ASP A 81 6.59 4.01 9.82
C ASP A 81 5.97 4.40 8.47
N GLN A 82 5.79 5.71 8.21
CA GLN A 82 5.34 6.25 6.93
C GLN A 82 6.49 6.78 6.06
N GLY A 83 7.72 6.78 6.55
CA GLY A 83 8.87 7.41 5.88
C GLY A 83 9.07 6.94 4.44
N TYR A 84 8.86 5.64 4.18
CA TYR A 84 9.04 5.09 2.84
C TYR A 84 7.97 5.60 1.86
N ASP A 85 6.71 5.65 2.30
CA ASP A 85 5.58 6.11 1.49
C ASP A 85 5.68 7.63 1.25
N GLN A 86 6.11 8.38 2.26
CA GLN A 86 6.35 9.82 2.16
C GLN A 86 7.53 10.13 1.24
N PHE A 87 8.63 9.37 1.33
CA PHE A 87 9.74 9.47 0.39
C PHE A 87 9.30 9.15 -1.05
N THR A 88 8.54 8.07 -1.24
CA THR A 88 8.01 7.65 -2.55
C THR A 88 7.15 8.75 -3.16
N SER A 89 6.26 9.34 -2.38
CA SER A 89 5.39 10.45 -2.79
C SER A 89 6.19 11.68 -3.16
N TRP A 90 7.14 12.07 -2.30
CA TRP A 90 8.07 13.16 -2.55
C TRP A 90 8.84 12.96 -3.86
N ALA A 91 9.35 11.75 -4.12
CA ALA A 91 10.12 11.43 -5.32
C ALA A 91 9.28 11.55 -6.60
N TYR A 92 8.01 11.13 -6.57
CA TYR A 92 7.08 11.36 -7.68
C TYR A 92 6.77 12.85 -7.89
N GLU A 93 6.49 13.59 -6.82
CA GLU A 93 6.17 15.03 -6.88
C GLU A 93 7.36 15.85 -7.39
N ASN A 94 8.58 15.43 -7.08
CA ASN A 94 9.81 16.08 -7.51
C ASN A 94 10.34 15.55 -8.86
N GLN A 95 9.57 14.70 -9.54
CA GLN A 95 9.90 14.14 -10.85
C GLN A 95 11.22 13.35 -10.86
N THR A 96 11.52 12.69 -9.74
CA THR A 96 12.65 11.78 -9.59
C THR A 96 12.21 10.37 -9.19
N PRO A 97 11.23 9.76 -9.90
CA PRO A 97 10.72 8.43 -9.56
C PRO A 97 11.79 7.34 -9.67
N GLU A 98 12.89 7.57 -10.39
CA GLU A 98 14.02 6.65 -10.51
C GLU A 98 14.83 6.47 -9.22
N LEU A 99 14.61 7.31 -8.20
CA LEU A 99 15.13 7.10 -6.84
C LEU A 99 14.32 6.05 -6.06
N ILE A 100 13.11 5.75 -6.52
CA ILE A 100 12.22 4.79 -5.87
C ILE A 100 12.66 3.38 -6.27
N GLU A 101 12.89 2.51 -5.29
CA GLU A 101 13.20 1.08 -5.50
C GLU A 101 14.47 0.81 -6.34
N ASN A 102 15.37 1.80 -6.48
CA ASN A 102 16.63 1.65 -7.20
C ASN A 102 17.80 1.52 -6.21
N SER A 103 18.16 0.27 -5.87
CA SER A 103 19.26 -0.04 -4.94
C SER A 103 20.64 0.42 -5.42
N ASP A 104 20.80 0.69 -6.72
CA ASP A 104 22.04 1.23 -7.28
C ASP A 104 22.18 2.73 -6.99
N LEU A 105 21.05 3.44 -6.82
CA LEU A 105 21.02 4.88 -6.57
C LEU A 105 20.66 5.23 -5.12
N VAL A 106 19.91 4.40 -4.40
CA VAL A 106 19.34 4.72 -3.08
C VAL A 106 19.53 3.60 -2.09
N GLU A 107 19.93 3.96 -0.87
CA GLU A 107 20.06 3.08 0.28
C GLU A 107 19.15 3.59 1.42
N PHE A 108 18.36 2.70 2.02
CA PHE A 108 17.45 3.05 3.11
C PHE A 108 18.07 2.68 4.47
N SER A 109 17.94 3.56 5.46
CA SER A 109 18.37 3.30 6.84
C SER A 109 17.27 3.64 7.83
N GLU A 110 17.17 2.89 8.92
CA GLU A 110 16.30 3.20 10.06
C GLU A 110 16.96 4.17 11.05
N PRO A 111 16.18 4.88 11.89
CA PRO A 111 16.73 5.86 12.81
C PRO A 111 17.71 5.19 13.78
N GLY A 112 18.94 5.69 13.82
CA GLY A 112 19.97 5.24 14.75
C GLY A 112 20.95 4.18 14.24
N GLN A 113 20.87 3.76 12.98
CA GLN A 113 21.93 2.97 12.34
C GLN A 113 22.88 3.86 11.55
N GLY A 114 23.79 4.53 12.26
CA GLY A 114 25.01 5.06 11.65
C GLY A 114 25.90 3.90 11.16
N LEU A 115 26.47 4.06 9.96
CA LEU A 115 27.40 3.13 9.30
C LEU A 115 28.30 2.38 10.27
N SER A 116 28.07 1.06 10.42
CA SER A 116 29.06 0.14 10.95
C SER A 116 29.11 -1.12 10.10
N ILE A 117 30.30 -1.35 9.60
CA ILE A 117 30.75 -2.43 8.73
C ILE A 117 30.45 -3.79 9.40
N THR A 118 29.81 -4.69 8.66
CA THR A 118 29.50 -6.09 9.02
C THR A 118 30.68 -6.84 9.69
N PRO A 119 30.40 -7.79 10.61
CA PRO A 119 29.79 -9.06 10.23
C PRO A 119 28.55 -9.45 11.06
N THR A 120 27.59 -10.11 10.40
CA THR A 120 26.46 -10.83 10.98
C THR A 120 26.90 -12.02 11.85
N PRO A 121 26.01 -12.67 12.63
CA PRO A 121 24.74 -12.20 13.23
C PRO A 121 24.65 -12.54 14.74
N SER A 122 23.77 -11.86 15.48
CA SER A 122 23.12 -12.48 16.64
C SER A 122 21.64 -12.12 16.70
N PHE A 123 20.87 -12.84 15.87
CA PHE A 123 19.54 -13.28 16.27
C PHE A 123 19.67 -13.90 17.68
N ASN A 124 18.82 -13.50 18.62
CA ASN A 124 18.67 -14.26 19.88
C ASN A 124 17.39 -15.11 19.79
N PRO A 125 17.47 -16.27 19.11
CA PRO A 125 16.35 -17.19 18.93
C PRO A 125 15.79 -17.70 20.25
N LEU A 126 16.53 -17.59 21.36
CA LEU A 126 16.15 -18.16 22.65
C LEU A 126 15.00 -17.40 23.29
N ILE A 127 14.90 -16.09 23.09
CA ILE A 127 13.82 -15.25 23.66
C ILE A 127 12.53 -15.39 22.85
N GLU A 128 12.64 -15.52 21.53
CA GLU A 128 11.49 -15.71 20.64
C GLU A 128 10.94 -17.14 20.70
N PHE A 129 11.83 -18.14 20.77
CA PHE A 129 11.46 -19.55 20.96
C PHE A 129 10.81 -19.80 22.32
N LEU A 130 11.28 -19.17 23.41
CA LEU A 130 10.66 -19.37 24.75
C LEU A 130 9.24 -18.77 24.85
N ASN A 131 8.94 -17.70 24.11
CA ASN A 131 7.58 -17.13 24.06
C ASN A 131 6.61 -17.97 23.20
N ILE A 132 7.13 -18.67 22.18
CA ILE A 132 6.40 -19.65 21.36
C ILE A 132 6.18 -20.96 22.13
N PHE A 133 7.15 -21.39 22.96
CA PHE A 133 7.13 -22.68 23.66
C PHE A 133 6.26 -22.70 24.94
N LEU A 134 6.05 -21.55 25.60
CA LEU A 134 5.37 -21.50 26.91
C LEU A 134 3.85 -21.34 26.84
N ASN A 135 3.28 -20.90 25.72
CA ASN A 135 1.87 -20.49 25.70
C ASN A 135 0.90 -21.34 24.89
N PHE A 136 1.29 -22.48 24.29
CA PHE A 136 0.28 -23.40 23.74
C PHE A 136 0.68 -24.87 23.86
N GLY A 137 0.66 -25.34 25.12
CA GLY A 137 0.58 -26.76 25.42
C GLY A 137 -0.81 -27.30 25.10
N GLN A 138 -0.88 -28.25 24.16
CA GLN A 138 -1.40 -29.61 24.38
C GLN A 138 -1.40 -30.41 23.06
N GLY A 139 -0.44 -31.34 22.94
CA GLY A 139 -0.59 -32.53 22.08
C GLY A 139 0.39 -32.68 20.92
N VAL A 140 1.66 -32.95 21.21
CA VAL A 140 2.64 -33.51 20.25
C VAL A 140 2.46 -35.04 20.20
N VAL A 141 2.39 -35.63 19.01
CA VAL A 141 2.99 -36.95 18.76
C VAL A 141 3.72 -36.88 17.41
N LEU A 142 5.05 -36.98 17.50
CA LEU A 142 5.97 -37.23 16.39
C LEU A 142 6.14 -38.73 16.24
N GLU A 143 6.15 -39.24 15.01
CA GLU A 143 7.02 -40.33 14.61
C GLU A 143 7.32 -40.27 13.10
N ASN A 144 8.60 -40.39 12.77
CA ASN A 144 9.21 -40.60 11.45
C ASN A 144 10.47 -41.47 11.73
N PRO A 145 11.22 -42.06 10.77
CA PRO A 145 11.13 -41.93 9.31
C PRO A 145 11.37 -43.24 8.51
N SER A 146 11.22 -43.19 7.19
CA SER A 146 12.17 -43.85 6.28
C SER A 146 12.10 -43.29 4.86
N SER A 147 13.28 -42.94 4.39
CA SER A 147 13.62 -42.46 3.06
C SER A 147 13.74 -43.61 2.06
N THR A 148 13.35 -43.37 0.80
CA THR A 148 14.04 -43.92 -0.37
C THR A 148 13.84 -42.98 -1.56
N ASN A 149 14.96 -42.71 -2.23
CA ASN A 149 15.05 -42.02 -3.51
C ASN A 149 14.21 -42.74 -4.57
N GLU A 150 13.51 -41.99 -5.42
CA GLU A 150 13.63 -42.10 -6.88
C GLU A 150 12.84 -40.98 -7.57
N LEU A 151 13.50 -40.32 -8.52
CA LEU A 151 12.90 -39.39 -9.48
C LEU A 151 12.20 -40.21 -10.58
N PRO A 152 11.03 -39.78 -11.06
CA PRO A 152 10.94 -39.60 -12.51
C PRO A 152 10.21 -38.33 -12.95
N ASN A 153 10.77 -37.75 -14.00
CA ASN A 153 10.16 -36.80 -14.93
C ASN A 153 8.70 -37.14 -15.29
N GLN A 154 7.79 -36.24 -14.97
CA GLN A 154 6.73 -35.69 -15.83
C GLN A 154 5.83 -34.85 -14.93
N LEU A 155 5.87 -33.51 -15.05
CA LEU A 155 4.80 -32.70 -14.47
C LEU A 155 3.50 -33.05 -15.22
N PRO A 156 2.47 -33.60 -14.56
CA PRO A 156 1.15 -33.69 -15.14
C PRO A 156 0.57 -32.28 -15.19
N ASN A 157 0.06 -31.91 -16.36
CA ASN A 157 -0.77 -30.74 -16.55
C ASN A 157 -2.04 -30.88 -15.68
N PRO A 158 -2.27 -30.07 -14.62
CA PRO A 158 -3.52 -30.13 -13.89
C PRO A 158 -4.50 -29.17 -14.58
N SER A 159 -5.24 -29.72 -15.54
CA SER A 159 -6.59 -29.22 -15.80
C SER A 159 -7.46 -29.72 -14.66
N SER A 160 -7.43 -29.02 -13.53
CA SER A 160 -8.45 -29.12 -12.49
C SER A 160 -9.28 -27.86 -12.55
N SER A 161 -10.52 -28.01 -13.01
CA SER A 161 -11.57 -27.01 -12.93
C SER A 161 -11.84 -26.68 -11.46
N LEU A 162 -11.10 -25.72 -10.93
CA LEU A 162 -11.43 -25.02 -9.69
C LEU A 162 -12.51 -24.02 -10.03
N ASN A 163 -13.78 -24.43 -9.94
CA ASN A 163 -14.87 -23.47 -9.92
C ASN A 163 -14.76 -22.71 -8.59
N PRO A 164 -14.56 -21.38 -8.59
CA PRO A 164 -14.50 -20.61 -7.36
C PRO A 164 -15.85 -20.66 -6.63
N PRO A 165 -15.87 -20.61 -5.28
CA PRO A 165 -17.11 -20.64 -4.52
C PRO A 165 -17.99 -19.44 -4.87
N SER A 166 -19.26 -19.73 -5.11
CA SER A 166 -20.28 -18.78 -5.56
C SER A 166 -20.64 -17.73 -4.50
N SER A 167 -20.42 -16.44 -4.80
CA SER A 167 -21.44 -15.37 -4.73
C SER A 167 -20.85 -14.05 -5.25
N SER A 168 -21.71 -13.20 -5.83
CA SER A 168 -21.39 -11.96 -6.55
C SER A 168 -20.74 -10.87 -5.69
N LEU A 169 -19.50 -11.06 -5.25
CA LEU A 169 -18.76 -9.98 -4.61
C LEU A 169 -18.53 -8.87 -5.64
N ALA A 170 -18.65 -7.63 -5.19
CA ALA A 170 -18.41 -6.49 -6.06
C ALA A 170 -16.95 -6.50 -6.51
N TYR A 171 -16.74 -6.55 -7.82
CA TYR A 171 -15.42 -6.44 -8.41
C TYR A 171 -15.24 -5.06 -9.04
N TYR A 172 -14.23 -4.34 -8.58
CA TYR A 172 -13.90 -3.01 -9.08
C TYR A 172 -12.50 -3.04 -9.69
N ALA A 173 -12.45 -3.23 -11.00
CA ALA A 173 -11.20 -3.14 -11.72
C ALA A 173 -10.65 -1.70 -11.69
N GLN A 174 -9.35 -1.57 -11.45
CA GLN A 174 -8.63 -0.28 -11.45
C GLN A 174 -8.72 0.41 -12.82
N CYS A 175 -8.70 -0.38 -13.89
CA CYS A 175 -8.94 0.05 -15.25
C CYS A 175 -10.21 -0.63 -15.76
N ASN A 176 -10.91 -0.01 -16.72
CA ASN A 176 -12.21 -0.46 -17.27
C ASN A 176 -13.40 -0.13 -16.36
N GLY A 177 -13.96 1.07 -16.55
CA GLY A 177 -15.14 1.58 -15.83
C GLY A 177 -14.84 2.75 -14.90
N TYR A 178 -13.64 2.78 -14.31
CA TYR A 178 -13.23 3.78 -13.31
C TYR A 178 -12.07 4.68 -13.76
N SER A 179 -11.60 4.55 -15.01
CA SER A 179 -10.43 5.26 -15.54
C SER A 179 -10.55 6.79 -15.53
N ASN A 180 -11.76 7.34 -15.44
CA ASN A 180 -12.00 8.78 -15.44
C ASN A 180 -11.95 9.40 -14.04
N ILE A 181 -11.83 8.60 -12.98
CA ILE A 181 -11.67 9.11 -11.62
C ILE A 181 -10.27 9.74 -11.50
N SER A 182 -10.23 11.04 -11.22
CA SER A 182 -8.98 11.76 -10.94
C SER A 182 -8.54 11.52 -9.51
N LEU A 183 -7.25 11.25 -9.31
CA LEU A 183 -6.62 11.19 -8.01
C LEU A 183 -6.14 12.59 -7.58
N PRO A 184 -6.08 12.90 -6.28
CA PRO A 184 -5.68 14.21 -5.77
C PRO A 184 -4.36 14.78 -6.35
N SER A 185 -3.36 13.93 -6.61
CA SER A 185 -2.06 14.35 -7.15
C SER A 185 -1.93 14.31 -8.68
N GLY A 186 -3.04 14.33 -9.43
CA GLY A 186 -3.08 14.70 -10.86
C GLY A 186 -3.07 13.57 -11.90
N CYS A 187 -2.88 12.32 -11.49
CA CYS A 187 -3.09 11.13 -12.33
C CYS A 187 -4.53 10.59 -12.20
N ASN A 188 -4.82 9.54 -12.96
CA ASN A 188 -6.11 8.87 -12.90
C ASN A 188 -6.05 7.52 -12.15
N PHE A 189 -7.23 7.01 -11.84
CA PHE A 189 -7.44 5.75 -11.14
C PHE A 189 -6.82 4.55 -11.85
N CYS A 190 -6.85 4.51 -13.19
CA CYS A 190 -6.23 3.42 -13.95
C CYS A 190 -4.70 3.36 -13.75
N GLN A 191 -4.05 4.49 -13.45
CA GLN A 191 -2.61 4.55 -13.20
C GLN A 191 -2.23 4.10 -11.78
N ALA A 192 -3.00 4.50 -10.75
CA ALA A 192 -2.56 4.33 -9.35
C ALA A 192 -3.69 4.01 -8.33
N GLY A 193 -4.83 3.51 -8.79
CA GLY A 193 -6.01 3.18 -7.98
C GLY A 193 -6.08 1.76 -7.40
N CYS A 194 -5.03 0.93 -7.47
CA CYS A 194 -5.10 -0.45 -6.94
C CYS A 194 -5.46 -0.51 -5.45
N GLY A 195 -4.92 0.40 -4.63
CA GLY A 195 -5.24 0.51 -3.21
C GLY A 195 -6.71 0.87 -2.96
N PRO A 196 -7.19 2.04 -3.42
CA PRO A 196 -8.59 2.43 -3.27
C PRO A 196 -9.60 1.45 -3.88
N ALA A 197 -9.25 0.79 -5.00
CA ALA A 197 -10.09 -0.25 -5.59
C ALA A 197 -10.23 -1.45 -4.63
N THR A 198 -9.12 -1.89 -4.05
CA THR A 198 -9.10 -2.99 -3.07
C THR A 198 -9.89 -2.63 -1.81
N VAL A 199 -9.73 -1.40 -1.30
CA VAL A 199 -10.54 -0.89 -0.18
C VAL A 199 -12.02 -0.85 -0.55
N ALA A 200 -12.38 -0.41 -1.75
CA ALA A 200 -13.77 -0.36 -2.21
C ALA A 200 -14.39 -1.77 -2.27
N MET A 201 -13.68 -2.77 -2.77
CA MET A 201 -14.18 -4.15 -2.83
C MET A 201 -14.43 -4.72 -1.43
N ILE A 202 -13.47 -4.57 -0.51
CA ILE A 202 -13.60 -5.03 0.88
C ILE A 202 -14.70 -4.26 1.63
N ALA A 203 -14.77 -2.93 1.49
CA ALA A 203 -15.82 -2.13 2.10
C ALA A 203 -17.21 -2.49 1.55
N SER A 204 -17.31 -2.75 0.24
CA SER A 204 -18.55 -3.16 -0.39
C SER A 204 -19.06 -4.51 0.13
N LEU A 205 -18.17 -5.46 0.43
CA LEU A 205 -18.54 -6.72 1.07
C LEU A 205 -19.25 -6.47 2.42
N TYR A 206 -18.71 -5.62 3.28
CA TYR A 206 -19.20 -5.49 4.66
C TYR A 206 -20.26 -4.41 4.88
N LEU A 207 -20.24 -3.37 4.05
CA LEU A 207 -21.00 -2.14 4.23
C LEU A 207 -21.93 -1.82 3.03
N GLY A 208 -21.83 -2.58 1.93
CA GLY A 208 -22.67 -2.48 0.75
C GLY A 208 -22.06 -1.69 -0.41
N THR A 209 -22.63 -1.85 -1.60
CA THR A 209 -22.06 -1.35 -2.87
C THR A 209 -22.02 0.16 -3.04
N ALA A 210 -22.51 0.93 -2.05
CA ALA A 210 -22.34 2.38 -2.02
C ALA A 210 -20.87 2.79 -1.78
N TYR A 211 -20.04 1.88 -1.25
CA TYR A 211 -18.60 2.08 -1.07
C TYR A 211 -17.83 1.68 -2.34
N ASP A 212 -18.14 2.36 -3.44
CA ASP A 212 -17.51 2.19 -4.74
C ASP A 212 -16.16 2.93 -4.83
N PRO A 213 -15.37 2.74 -5.92
CA PRO A 213 -14.09 3.43 -6.09
C PRO A 213 -14.14 4.94 -5.94
N GLN A 214 -15.19 5.60 -6.48
CA GLN A 214 -15.30 7.06 -6.38
C GLN A 214 -15.52 7.51 -4.93
N THR A 215 -16.35 6.78 -4.19
CA THR A 215 -16.62 7.03 -2.78
C THR A 215 -15.37 6.86 -1.94
N ILE A 216 -14.59 5.80 -2.17
CA ILE A 216 -13.33 5.59 -1.46
C ILE A 216 -12.31 6.68 -1.78
N VAL A 217 -12.14 7.06 -3.05
CA VAL A 217 -11.22 8.17 -3.42
C VAL A 217 -11.62 9.47 -2.72
N ASN A 218 -12.92 9.78 -2.68
CA ASN A 218 -13.42 10.96 -1.96
C ASN A 218 -13.13 10.88 -0.46
N LEU A 219 -13.22 9.68 0.14
CA LEU A 219 -12.89 9.48 1.54
C LEU A 219 -11.41 9.70 1.81
N TYR A 220 -10.51 9.11 1.02
CA TYR A 220 -9.06 9.36 1.09
C TYR A 220 -8.76 10.85 1.04
N GLN A 221 -9.32 11.56 0.05
CA GLN A 221 -9.14 13.01 -0.08
C GLN A 221 -9.67 13.77 1.14
N SER A 222 -10.86 13.44 1.63
CA SER A 222 -11.47 14.13 2.77
C SER A 222 -10.69 13.96 4.08
N LYS A 223 -9.92 12.87 4.19
CA LYS A 223 -9.11 12.54 5.35
C LYS A 223 -7.67 13.06 5.25
N GLY A 224 -7.28 13.59 4.09
CA GLY A 224 -5.90 13.97 3.82
C GLY A 224 -4.96 12.76 3.78
N TYR A 225 -5.49 11.59 3.44
CA TYR A 225 -4.69 10.37 3.26
C TYR A 225 -3.90 10.44 1.96
N LEU A 226 -2.78 9.73 1.94
CA LEU A 226 -1.92 9.64 0.78
C LEU A 226 -2.67 8.95 -0.36
N LEU A 227 -2.86 9.70 -1.45
CA LEU A 227 -3.42 9.19 -2.68
C LEU A 227 -2.95 10.03 -3.87
N GLY A 228 -2.09 9.45 -4.69
CA GLY A 228 -1.50 10.12 -5.84
C GLY A 228 -0.92 9.14 -6.84
N CYS A 229 0.07 9.60 -7.62
CA CYS A 229 0.60 8.80 -8.73
C CYS A 229 1.56 7.71 -8.30
N GLY A 230 2.09 7.81 -7.08
CA GLY A 230 2.75 6.70 -6.41
C GLY A 230 1.80 5.68 -5.78
N GLY A 231 0.47 5.86 -5.91
CA GLY A 231 -0.53 5.01 -5.28
C GLY A 231 -1.02 5.57 -3.94
N SER A 232 -1.32 4.68 -3.02
CA SER A 232 -1.82 4.96 -1.67
C SER A 232 -1.04 4.17 -0.63
N GLY A 233 -1.00 4.65 0.62
CA GLY A 233 -0.40 3.92 1.75
C GLY A 233 -1.29 2.81 2.31
N TYR A 234 -0.69 1.72 2.80
CA TYR A 234 -1.43 0.63 3.46
C TYR A 234 -1.90 1.01 4.88
N GLN A 235 -1.18 1.92 5.54
CA GLN A 235 -1.53 2.50 6.82
C GLN A 235 -2.81 3.33 6.69
N ASP A 236 -2.94 4.11 5.61
CA ASP A 236 -4.15 4.88 5.32
C ASP A 236 -5.33 3.98 4.94
N ALA A 237 -5.07 2.87 4.25
CA ALA A 237 -6.09 1.84 4.01
C ALA A 237 -6.61 1.25 5.34
N LYS A 238 -5.69 0.89 6.26
CA LYS A 238 -6.04 0.41 7.61
C LYS A 238 -6.88 1.45 8.37
N ALA A 239 -6.42 2.70 8.42
CA ALA A 239 -7.10 3.79 9.09
C ALA A 239 -8.49 4.06 8.48
N LEU A 240 -8.63 3.93 7.16
CA LEU A 240 -9.93 4.07 6.50
C LEU A 240 -10.87 2.92 6.86
N PHE A 241 -10.41 1.66 6.86
CA PHE A 241 -11.24 0.54 7.30
C PHE A 241 -11.75 0.73 8.74
N GLU A 242 -10.89 1.16 9.65
CA GLU A 242 -11.25 1.46 11.04
C GLU A 242 -12.23 2.62 11.16
N PHE A 243 -12.01 3.70 10.39
CA PHE A 243 -12.94 4.83 10.32
C PHE A 243 -14.34 4.41 9.84
N LEU A 244 -14.40 3.44 8.93
CA LEU A 244 -15.65 2.86 8.43
C LEU A 244 -16.30 1.87 9.41
N GLY A 245 -15.69 1.66 10.59
CA GLY A 245 -16.21 0.77 11.63
C GLY A 245 -15.87 -0.70 11.43
N LEU A 246 -14.93 -1.02 10.53
CA LEU A 246 -14.41 -2.37 10.36
C LEU A 246 -13.26 -2.63 11.33
N LYS A 247 -13.09 -3.89 11.73
CA LYS A 247 -11.95 -4.34 12.52
C LYS A 247 -10.79 -4.63 11.59
N THR A 248 -9.60 -4.28 12.05
CA THR A 248 -8.34 -4.64 11.39
C THR A 248 -7.44 -5.42 12.33
N THR A 249 -6.54 -6.23 11.78
CA THR A 249 -5.44 -6.85 12.53
C THR A 249 -4.26 -5.90 12.63
N ASP A 250 -3.27 -6.26 13.45
CA ASP A 250 -1.92 -5.73 13.28
C ASP A 250 -1.37 -6.12 11.89
N TYR A 251 -0.31 -5.42 11.47
CA TYR A 251 0.32 -5.70 10.17
C TYR A 251 1.02 -7.04 10.16
N LEU A 252 0.74 -7.83 9.14
CA LEU A 252 1.51 -9.00 8.77
C LEU A 252 2.62 -8.53 7.83
N ILE A 253 3.86 -8.48 8.33
CA ILE A 253 5.01 -7.96 7.58
C ILE A 253 5.84 -9.11 7.03
N TYR A 254 6.19 -9.02 5.75
CA TYR A 254 6.95 -10.02 5.02
C TYR A 254 8.12 -9.35 4.30
N SER A 255 9.30 -9.97 4.35
CA SER A 255 10.49 -9.51 3.62
C SER A 255 10.47 -10.05 2.19
N TYR A 256 9.49 -9.60 1.38
CA TYR A 256 9.26 -10.09 0.01
C TYR A 256 9.00 -11.60 -0.04
N GLY A 257 8.09 -12.07 0.81
CA GLY A 257 7.77 -13.49 0.94
C GLY A 257 7.11 -14.07 -0.30
N LYS A 258 7.33 -15.35 -0.58
CA LYS A 258 6.67 -16.09 -1.65
C LYS A 258 5.32 -16.65 -1.20
N ALA A 259 4.51 -17.10 -2.17
CA ALA A 259 3.19 -17.66 -1.90
C ALA A 259 3.24 -18.83 -0.89
N ASP A 260 4.20 -19.74 -1.02
CA ASP A 260 4.39 -20.89 -0.11
C ASP A 260 4.81 -20.48 1.32
N GLU A 261 5.47 -19.33 1.45
CA GLU A 261 5.89 -18.79 2.74
C GLU A 261 4.75 -18.08 3.47
N VAL A 262 3.86 -17.38 2.75
CA VAL A 262 2.78 -16.59 3.36
C VAL A 262 1.45 -17.33 3.45
N ALA A 263 1.19 -18.31 2.58
CA ALA A 263 -0.07 -19.05 2.53
C ALA A 263 -0.47 -19.66 3.87
N PRO A 264 0.43 -20.28 4.68
CA PRO A 264 0.07 -20.82 5.98
C PRO A 264 -0.45 -19.77 6.97
N ASP A 265 0.09 -18.55 6.93
CA ASP A 265 -0.39 -17.46 7.78
C ASP A 265 -1.71 -16.91 7.27
N PHE A 266 -1.80 -16.63 5.96
CA PHE A 266 -3.04 -16.15 5.35
C PHE A 266 -4.20 -17.12 5.60
N LYS A 267 -3.95 -18.43 5.50
CA LYS A 267 -4.94 -19.47 5.77
C LYS A 267 -5.50 -19.38 7.20
N LYS A 268 -4.65 -19.18 8.22
CA LYS A 268 -5.11 -19.01 9.61
C LYS A 268 -6.12 -17.86 9.75
N TYR A 269 -5.89 -16.76 9.04
CA TYR A 269 -6.79 -15.60 9.04
C TYR A 269 -8.07 -15.88 8.27
N THR A 270 -7.98 -16.44 7.05
CA THR A 270 -9.16 -16.76 6.24
C THR A 270 -10.05 -17.80 6.90
N ASP A 271 -9.47 -18.84 7.50
CA ASP A 271 -10.21 -19.87 8.26
C ASP A 271 -10.92 -19.28 9.50
N SER A 272 -10.37 -18.20 10.06
CA SER A 272 -10.97 -17.43 11.16
C SER A 272 -11.99 -16.37 10.69
N GLY A 273 -12.32 -16.37 9.40
CA GLY A 273 -13.29 -15.47 8.77
C GLY A 273 -12.80 -14.03 8.63
N TRP A 274 -11.48 -13.81 8.60
CA TRP A 274 -10.89 -12.56 8.14
C TRP A 274 -10.70 -12.60 6.63
N THR A 275 -10.68 -11.44 6.00
CA THR A 275 -10.18 -11.30 4.64
C THR A 275 -9.00 -10.36 4.62
N LEU A 276 -8.14 -10.40 3.60
CA LEU A 276 -6.85 -9.71 3.66
C LEU A 276 -6.74 -8.64 2.59
N PHE A 277 -6.44 -7.41 3.01
CA PHE A 277 -5.91 -6.37 2.14
C PHE A 277 -4.39 -6.56 2.05
N VAL A 278 -3.86 -6.79 0.85
CA VAL A 278 -2.48 -7.24 0.66
C VAL A 278 -1.71 -6.28 -0.24
N LEU A 279 -0.48 -5.94 0.14
CA LEU A 279 0.54 -5.31 -0.68
C LEU A 279 1.59 -6.35 -1.09
N ALA A 280 1.87 -6.42 -2.39
CA ALA A 280 2.96 -7.23 -2.90
C ALA A 280 3.65 -6.59 -4.11
N SER A 281 4.85 -7.06 -4.44
CA SER A 281 5.56 -6.68 -5.67
C SER A 281 5.34 -7.72 -6.75
N PHE A 282 4.97 -7.30 -7.95
CA PHE A 282 4.67 -8.20 -9.08
C PHE A 282 5.81 -8.31 -10.11
N LYS A 283 6.93 -7.63 -9.87
CA LYS A 283 8.15 -7.72 -10.68
C LYS A 283 9.38 -7.56 -9.78
N GLN A 284 10.52 -8.04 -10.26
CA GLN A 284 11.77 -8.03 -9.49
C GLN A 284 12.28 -6.61 -9.20
N SER A 285 12.03 -5.68 -10.13
CA SER A 285 12.34 -4.26 -9.98
C SER A 285 11.27 -3.50 -9.16
N GLY A 286 10.56 -4.17 -8.25
CA GLY A 286 9.53 -3.58 -7.40
C GLY A 286 8.13 -3.47 -8.04
N GLY A 287 7.46 -2.33 -7.91
CA GLY A 287 6.08 -2.14 -8.39
C GLY A 287 5.04 -2.73 -7.46
N GLY A 288 4.89 -2.09 -6.30
CA GLY A 288 3.86 -2.40 -5.31
C GLY A 288 2.46 -2.40 -5.91
N HIS A 289 1.68 -3.41 -5.54
CA HIS A 289 0.30 -3.58 -5.98
C HIS A 289 -0.57 -4.09 -4.84
N TYR A 290 -1.76 -3.50 -4.74
CA TYR A 290 -2.75 -3.89 -3.76
C TYR A 290 -3.82 -4.79 -4.38
N PHE A 291 -4.17 -5.84 -3.65
CA PHE A 291 -5.22 -6.78 -4.02
C PHE A 291 -5.86 -7.39 -2.78
N TRP A 292 -7.02 -8.01 -2.98
CA TRP A 292 -7.86 -8.50 -1.90
C TRP A 292 -7.85 -10.03 -1.88
N VAL A 293 -7.25 -10.65 -0.87
CA VAL A 293 -7.28 -12.11 -0.70
C VAL A 293 -8.51 -12.51 0.11
N THR A 294 -9.35 -13.36 -0.48
CA THR A 294 -10.59 -13.85 0.13
C THR A 294 -10.43 -15.22 0.77
N GLU A 295 -9.53 -16.04 0.25
CA GLU A 295 -9.40 -17.44 0.66
C GLU A 295 -7.99 -17.97 0.38
N VAL A 296 -7.56 -18.91 1.21
CA VAL A 296 -6.43 -19.81 0.91
C VAL A 296 -6.95 -21.24 1.01
N ASP A 297 -6.89 -21.97 -0.09
CA ASP A 297 -7.37 -23.36 -0.12
C ASP A 297 -6.41 -24.34 0.56
N GLU A 298 -6.81 -25.61 0.63
CA GLU A 298 -6.03 -26.66 1.30
C GLU A 298 -4.72 -26.99 0.58
N GLU A 299 -4.65 -26.68 -0.72
CA GLU A 299 -3.43 -26.80 -1.52
C GLU A 299 -2.49 -25.59 -1.37
N GLY A 300 -2.88 -24.58 -0.61
CA GLY A 300 -2.10 -23.35 -0.39
C GLY A 300 -2.19 -22.35 -1.55
N ASN A 301 -3.19 -22.47 -2.42
CA ASN A 301 -3.47 -21.46 -3.43
C ASN A 301 -4.11 -20.23 -2.79
N ILE A 302 -3.59 -19.05 -3.15
CA ILE A 302 -4.08 -17.77 -2.65
C ILE A 302 -5.09 -17.22 -3.66
N TRP A 303 -6.37 -17.18 -3.26
CA TRP A 303 -7.48 -16.73 -4.08
C TRP A 303 -7.82 -15.27 -3.80
N ALA A 304 -7.79 -14.44 -4.84
CA ALA A 304 -7.87 -12.99 -4.69
C ALA A 304 -8.74 -12.28 -5.73
N TYR A 305 -9.21 -11.10 -5.37
CA TYR A 305 -9.79 -10.09 -6.24
C TYR A 305 -8.69 -9.05 -6.51
N ASP A 306 -7.99 -9.21 -7.64
CA ASP A 306 -6.94 -8.30 -8.06
C ASP A 306 -7.50 -7.24 -9.01
N PRO A 307 -7.46 -5.94 -8.67
CA PRO A 307 -8.08 -4.88 -9.47
C PRO A 307 -7.30 -4.56 -10.77
N TYR A 308 -6.05 -4.99 -10.92
CA TYR A 308 -5.23 -4.72 -12.10
C TYR A 308 -4.89 -6.00 -12.85
N TYR A 309 -4.11 -6.91 -12.26
CA TYR A 309 -3.66 -8.12 -12.93
C TYR A 309 -4.80 -9.13 -13.16
N GLY A 310 -5.89 -9.03 -12.40
CA GLY A 310 -7.12 -9.81 -12.56
C GLY A 310 -8.16 -9.23 -13.53
N ARG A 311 -7.97 -8.01 -14.05
CA ARG A 311 -9.04 -7.22 -14.72
C ARG A 311 -9.65 -7.80 -16.01
N TYR A 312 -9.08 -8.89 -16.53
CA TYR A 312 -9.54 -9.58 -17.73
C TYR A 312 -9.90 -11.05 -17.46
N SER A 313 -9.98 -11.41 -16.19
CA SER A 313 -10.30 -12.76 -15.72
C SER A 313 -11.52 -12.67 -14.81
N ASP A 314 -12.25 -13.77 -14.69
CA ASP A 314 -13.33 -13.89 -13.71
C ASP A 314 -12.70 -14.03 -12.30
N PRO A 315 -13.01 -13.13 -11.34
CA PRO A 315 -12.50 -13.25 -9.99
C PRO A 315 -13.29 -14.31 -9.18
N PRO A 316 -12.69 -14.87 -8.10
CA PRO A 316 -11.31 -14.68 -7.68
C PRO A 316 -10.29 -15.40 -8.58
N LEU A 317 -9.10 -14.81 -8.74
CA LEU A 317 -7.97 -15.46 -9.39
C LEU A 317 -7.06 -16.16 -8.37
N ASN A 318 -6.42 -17.24 -8.80
CA ASN A 318 -5.33 -17.85 -8.06
C ASN A 318 -4.02 -17.06 -8.32
N GLU A 319 -3.51 -16.37 -7.31
CA GLU A 319 -2.26 -15.59 -7.41
C GLU A 319 -1.03 -16.47 -7.63
N ASN A 320 -1.06 -17.73 -7.17
CA ASN A 320 0.06 -18.67 -7.32
C ASN A 320 0.35 -19.00 -8.79
N MET A 321 -0.60 -18.76 -9.71
CA MET A 321 -0.39 -18.96 -11.14
C MET A 321 0.72 -18.08 -11.74
N ARG A 322 1.17 -17.06 -11.00
CA ARG A 322 2.19 -16.09 -11.43
C ARG A 322 3.58 -16.35 -10.84
N TYR A 323 3.79 -17.50 -10.21
CA TYR A 323 5.03 -17.86 -9.52
C TYR A 323 6.29 -17.53 -10.35
N PRO A 324 7.32 -16.88 -9.76
CA PRO A 324 7.53 -16.64 -8.32
C PRO A 324 6.88 -15.35 -7.77
N PHE A 325 6.09 -14.64 -8.57
CA PHE A 325 5.36 -13.46 -8.13
C PHE A 325 3.89 -13.80 -7.81
N PRO A 326 3.19 -12.99 -7.01
CA PRO A 326 3.68 -11.81 -6.31
C PRO A 326 4.61 -12.12 -5.11
N LEU A 327 5.51 -11.18 -4.80
CA LEU A 327 6.34 -11.18 -3.59
C LEU A 327 5.67 -10.32 -2.52
N TYR A 328 5.11 -10.97 -1.51
CA TYR A 328 4.27 -10.39 -0.47
C TYR A 328 5.10 -9.51 0.48
N ARG A 329 4.57 -8.33 0.80
CA ARG A 329 5.23 -7.31 1.64
C ARG A 329 4.46 -7.05 2.92
N VAL A 330 3.17 -6.75 2.81
CA VAL A 330 2.31 -6.41 3.94
C VAL A 330 0.92 -7.00 3.71
N ALA A 331 0.30 -7.52 4.77
CA ALA A 331 -1.13 -7.82 4.76
C ALA A 331 -1.82 -7.28 6.03
N ILE A 332 -3.10 -6.92 5.87
CA ILE A 332 -3.99 -6.48 6.95
C ILE A 332 -5.24 -7.35 6.88
N GLY A 333 -5.53 -8.09 7.94
CA GLY A 333 -6.82 -8.74 8.11
C GLY A 333 -7.92 -7.71 8.34
N VAL A 334 -9.03 -7.82 7.63
CA VAL A 334 -10.20 -6.95 7.73
C VAL A 334 -11.44 -7.81 7.99
N LYS A 335 -12.31 -7.36 8.90
CA LYS A 335 -13.56 -8.05 9.26
C LYS A 335 -14.59 -7.06 9.80
N LYS A 336 -15.87 -7.43 9.78
CA LYS A 336 -16.95 -6.69 10.46
C LYS A 336 -17.01 -6.98 11.96
#